data_AF-A6FF59-F1
#
_entry.id   AF-A6FF59-F1
#
_cell.length_a   1.000
_cell.length_b   1.000
_cell.length_c   1.000
_cell.angle_alpha   90.00
_cell.angle_beta   90.00
_cell.angle_gamma   90.00
#
_symmetry.space_group_name_H-M   'P 1'
#
loop_
_entity.id
_entity.type
_entity.pdbx_description
1 polymer ?
#
loop_
_entity_poly.entity_id
_entity_poly.type
_entity_poly.pdbx_seq_one_letter_code
_entity_poly.pdbx_strand_id
1 'polypeptide(L)' 'MGVNDSWAAGYRSATNPMNKQQVLNLFDEFDIIEFHERDEKGRTAIGKIKHWHTLSVIAVKRA' A
#
# COMPACT_ATOMS: atom_id res chain seq x y z
N MET A 1 1.64 -0.28 -3.18
CA MET A 1 2.04 -1.13 -2.03
C MET A 1 2.93 -0.32 -1.12
N GLY A 2 3.00 -0.67 0.16
CA GLY A 2 3.82 0.04 1.12
C GLY A 2 5.29 -0.37 1.09
N VAL A 3 6.15 0.48 1.65
CA VAL A 3 7.61 0.31 1.67
C VAL A 3 8.09 -0.97 2.38
N ASN A 4 7.29 -1.49 3.31
CA ASN A 4 7.62 -2.71 4.08
C ASN A 4 7.17 -4.01 3.38
N ASP A 5 6.56 -3.93 2.19
CA ASP A 5 6.13 -5.12 1.48
C ASP A 5 7.34 -5.95 1.04
N SER A 6 7.27 -7.29 1.16
CA SER A 6 8.37 -8.15 0.70
C SER A 6 8.68 -8.02 -0.80
N TRP A 7 7.77 -7.46 -1.59
CA TRP A 7 7.97 -7.19 -3.02
C TRP A 7 8.52 -5.79 -3.31
N ALA A 8 8.66 -4.93 -2.30
CA ALA A 8 9.14 -3.56 -2.46
C ALA A 8 10.57 -3.51 -3.03
N ALA A 9 11.40 -4.51 -2.74
CA ALA A 9 12.78 -4.62 -3.22
C ALA A 9 12.91 -5.26 -4.62
N GLY A 10 11.94 -5.05 -5.52
CA GLY A 10 12.05 -5.47 -6.92
C GLY A 10 11.81 -6.96 -7.16
N TYR A 11 10.86 -7.59 -6.44
CA TYR A 11 10.50 -8.99 -6.68
C TYR A 11 9.88 -9.16 -8.08
N ARG A 12 10.60 -9.84 -8.99
CA ARG A 12 10.29 -10.08 -10.42
C ARG A 12 10.29 -8.85 -11.33
N SER A 13 9.97 -7.67 -10.83
CA SER A 13 10.08 -6.40 -11.56
C SER A 13 10.23 -5.24 -10.58
N ALA A 14 10.72 -4.10 -11.07
CA ALA A 14 10.72 -2.86 -10.29
C ALA A 14 9.28 -2.49 -9.90
N THR A 15 9.11 -2.04 -8.67
CA THR A 15 7.85 -1.49 -8.15
C THR A 15 8.08 -0.06 -7.68
N ASN A 16 7.01 0.67 -7.37
CA ASN A 16 7.09 1.99 -6.75
C ASN A 16 6.45 1.94 -5.34
N PRO A 17 7.16 1.42 -4.32
CA PRO A 17 6.65 1.37 -2.96
C PRO A 17 6.52 2.78 -2.39
N MET A 18 5.40 3.06 -1.73
CA MET A 18 5.11 4.37 -1.17
C MET A 18 4.90 4.27 0.33
N ASN A 19 5.32 5.29 1.09
CA ASN A 19 4.90 5.43 2.47
C ASN A 19 3.52 6.11 2.55
N LYS A 20 2.92 6.10 3.75
CA LYS A 20 1.61 6.71 4.01
C LYS A 20 1.50 8.15 3.50
N GLN A 21 2.50 9.00 3.78
CA GLN A 21 2.46 10.41 3.37
C GLN A 21 2.45 10.56 1.85
N GLN A 22 3.30 9.80 1.15
CA GLN A 22 3.34 9.80 -0.32
C GLN A 22 2.00 9.37 -0.91
N VAL A 23 1.33 8.38 -0.31
CA VAL A 23 -0.02 7.98 -0.73
C VAL A 23 -1.03 9.09 -0.49
N LEU A 24 -1.02 9.71 0.70
CA LEU A 24 -1.96 10.81 1.01
C LEU A 24 -1.80 11.99 0.04
N ASN A 25 -0.57 12.35 -0.33
CA ASN A 25 -0.30 13.42 -1.29
C ASN A 25 -0.90 13.15 -2.69
N LEU A 26 -1.11 11.88 -3.08
CA LEU A 26 -1.78 11.56 -4.36
C LEU A 26 -3.26 11.95 -4.35
N PHE A 27 -3.84 12.11 -3.16
CA PHE A 27 -5.25 12.43 -2.95
C PHE A 27 -5.45 13.86 -2.43
N ASP A 28 -4.49 14.76 -2.63
CA ASP A 28 -4.56 16.15 -2.16
C ASP A 28 -5.80 16.90 -2.71
N GLU A 29 -6.33 16.52 -3.88
CA GLU A 29 -7.55 17.08 -4.49
C GLU A 29 -8.84 16.34 -4.11
N PHE A 30 -8.76 15.40 -3.16
CA PHE A 30 -9.88 14.55 -2.76
C PHE A 30 -10.17 14.70 -1.27
N ASP A 31 -11.43 14.46 -0.91
CA ASP A 31 -11.83 14.26 0.47
C ASP A 31 -11.76 12.77 0.80
N ILE A 32 -10.80 12.40 1.65
CA ILE A 32 -10.60 11.01 2.07
C ILE A 32 -11.70 10.65 3.09
N ILE A 33 -12.51 9.64 2.74
CA ILE A 33 -13.54 9.06 3.60
C ILE A 33 -12.91 8.03 4.53
N GLU A 34 -12.06 7.16 3.98
CA GLU A 34 -11.45 6.07 4.72
C GLU A 34 -10.01 5.86 4.25
N PHE A 35 -9.12 5.66 5.23
CA PHE A 35 -7.75 5.24 5.00
C PHE A 35 -7.44 4.08 5.92
N HIS A 36 -7.11 2.93 5.34
CA HIS A 36 -6.77 1.72 6.08
C HIS A 36 -5.40 1.19 5.64
N GLU A 37 -4.53 0.95 6.61
CA GLU A 37 -3.17 0.45 6.40
C GLU A 37 -3.03 -0.91 7.06
N ARG A 38 -2.59 -1.89 6.28
CA ARG A 38 -2.30 -3.25 6.75
C ARG A 38 -0.83 -3.53 6.55
N ASP A 39 -0.10 -3.70 7.64
CA ASP A 39 1.33 -3.99 7.66
C ASP A 39 1.60 -5.24 8.51
N GLU A 40 1.61 -6.42 7.87
CA GLU A 40 1.61 -7.69 8.60
C GLU A 40 2.32 -8.82 7.84
N LYS A 41 2.73 -9.85 8.57
CA LYS A 41 3.21 -11.11 8.00
C LYS A 41 2.05 -12.08 7.82
N GLY A 42 1.98 -12.72 6.66
CA GLY A 42 0.97 -13.71 6.34
C GLY A 42 1.54 -14.88 5.54
N ARG A 43 0.91 -16.05 5.65
CA ARG A 43 1.24 -17.22 4.82
C ARG A 43 0.59 -17.08 3.45
N THR A 44 1.39 -17.19 2.40
CA THR A 44 0.91 -17.25 1.01
C THR A 44 0.23 -18.59 0.73
N ALA A 45 -0.56 -18.67 -0.34
CA ALA A 45 -1.19 -19.92 -0.78
C ALA A 45 -0.18 -21.05 -1.06
N ILE A 46 1.07 -20.72 -1.41
CA ILE A 46 2.17 -21.68 -1.63
C ILE A 46 3.01 -21.94 -0.36
N GLY A 47 2.51 -21.57 0.81
CA GLY A 47 3.10 -21.91 2.12
C GLY A 47 4.24 -21.01 2.60
N LYS A 48 4.74 -20.09 1.77
CA LYS A 48 5.82 -19.14 2.15
C LYS A 48 5.26 -18.00 3.00
N ILE A 49 6.02 -17.55 4.00
CA ILE A 49 5.71 -16.32 4.73
C ILE A 49 6.07 -15.12 3.86
N LYS A 50 5.14 -14.18 3.75
CA LYS A 50 5.31 -12.90 3.09
C LYS A 50 4.91 -11.78 4.05
N HIS A 51 5.63 -10.67 3.99
CA HIS A 51 5.21 -9.41 4.58
C HIS A 51 4.33 -8.65 3.57
N TRP A 52 3.10 -8.37 3.96
CA TRP A 52 2.14 -7.58 3.20
C TRP A 52 2.10 -6.18 3.78
N HIS A 53 2.37 -5.18 2.94
CA HIS A 53 2.15 -3.78 3.31
C HIS A 53 1.22 -3.16 2.26
N THR A 54 -0.04 -2.95 2.66
CA THR A 54 -1.11 -2.50 1.78
C THR A 54 -1.76 -1.26 2.36
N LEU A 55 -2.02 -0.26 1.50
CA LEU A 55 -2.74 0.95 1.86
C LEU A 55 -4.00 1.03 1.00
N SER A 56 -5.15 1.11 1.64
CA SER A 56 -6.47 1.21 1.03
C SER A 56 -7.03 2.60 1.30
N VAL A 57 -7.50 3.28 0.25
CA VAL A 57 -8.05 4.64 0.34
C VAL A 57 -9.41 4.67 -0.35
N ILE A 58 -10.41 5.23 0.33
CA ILE A 58 -11.70 5.59 -0.24
C ILE A 58 -11.79 7.11 -0.15
N ALA A 59 -11.97 7.77 -1.29
CA ALA A 59 -11.99 9.22 -1.36
C ALA A 59 -12.97 9.72 -2.44
N VAL A 60 -13.47 10.95 -2.27
CA VAL A 60 -14.36 11.63 -3.21
C VAL A 60 -13.63 12.81 -3.80
N LYS A 61 -13.70 12.98 -5.13
CA LYS A 61 -13.08 14.12 -5.81
C LYS A 61 -13.81 15.40 -5.41
N ARG A 62 -13.07 16.44 -5.04
CA ARG A 62 -13.65 17.77 -4.80
C ARG A 62 -14.19 18.36 -6.11
N ALA A 63 -15.29 19.11 -6.00
CA ALA A 63 -15.96 19.76 -7.11
C ALA A 63 -15.14 20.93 -7.67
#